data_AF-A0ABD3E7P2-F1
#
_entry.id   AF-A0ABD3E7P2-F1
#
_cell.length_a   1.000
_cell.length_b   1.000
_cell.length_c   1.000
_cell.angle_alpha   90.00
_cell.angle_beta   90.00
_cell.angle_gamma   90.00
#
_symmetry.space_group_name_H-M   'P 1'
#
loop_
_entity.id
_entity.type
_entity.pdbx_description
1 polymer ?
#
loop_
_entity_poly.entity_id
_entity_poly.type
_entity_poly.pdbx_seq_one_letter_code
_entity_poly.pdbx_strand_id
1 'polypeptide(L)'
;MSGSATVTGSNTIFYLNCTDSITGSPLNCSAGNLCHVYANATDGASACRNTTCCSFKAGGSTTAHRIRLRPEGCKAYMSFLNLELNTDQPVSEWSPLSLELEWVTPAAAPEPTYGGRNYLKTD
;
A
#
# COMPACT_ATOMS: atom_id res chain seq x y z
N MET A 1 -6.36 25.47 1.76
CA MET A 1 -5.30 24.56 1.27
C MET A 1 -5.83 23.14 1.34
N SER A 2 -6.05 22.49 0.21
CA SER A 2 -6.47 21.08 0.17
C SER A 2 -5.28 20.30 -0.36
N GLY A 3 -4.53 19.61 0.52
CA GLY A 3 -3.43 18.73 0.11
C GLY A 3 -3.89 17.28 0.09
N SER A 4 -3.33 16.47 -0.80
CA SER A 4 -3.52 15.00 -0.79
C SER A 4 -2.24 14.32 -0.34
N ALA A 5 -2.35 13.38 0.61
CA ALA A 5 -1.24 12.53 1.02
C ALA A 5 -1.33 11.15 0.34
N THR A 6 -0.18 10.58 -0.02
CA THR A 6 -0.07 9.27 -0.66
C THR A 6 0.92 8.38 0.11
N VAL A 7 0.64 7.08 0.16
CA VAL A 7 1.58 6.08 0.69
C VAL A 7 2.74 5.92 -0.29
N THR A 8 3.97 6.17 0.16
CA THR A 8 5.15 6.19 -0.70
C THR A 8 5.56 4.79 -1.16
N GLY A 9 6.36 4.71 -2.23
CA GLY A 9 6.82 3.44 -2.81
C GLY A 9 7.79 2.62 -1.96
N SER A 10 8.25 3.17 -0.84
CA SER A 10 9.07 2.45 0.15
C SER A 10 8.24 1.48 0.99
N ASN A 11 6.91 1.61 1.02
CA ASN A 11 6.04 0.78 1.83
C ASN A 11 5.74 -0.56 1.12
N THR A 12 5.99 -1.66 1.83
CA THR A 12 5.45 -2.98 1.51
C THR A 12 4.34 -3.31 2.50
N ILE A 13 3.15 -3.63 1.99
CA ILE A 13 1.94 -3.85 2.79
C ILE A 13 1.53 -5.31 2.68
N PHE A 14 1.36 -5.97 3.82
CA PHE A 14 0.81 -7.30 3.95
C PHE A 14 -0.69 -7.25 4.21
N TYR A 15 -1.38 -8.15 3.55
CA TYR A 15 -2.82 -8.34 3.55
C TYR A 15 -3.08 -9.72 4.16
N LEU A 16 -3.48 -9.76 5.44
CA LEU A 16 -3.46 -10.94 6.29
C LEU A 16 -4.86 -11.51 6.51
N ASN A 17 -4.94 -12.85 6.59
CA ASN A 17 -6.19 -13.59 6.79
C ASN A 17 -7.27 -13.15 5.80
N CYS A 18 -6.97 -13.29 4.51
CA CYS A 18 -7.84 -12.89 3.43
C CYS A 18 -8.76 -14.03 3.00
N THR A 19 -9.90 -13.65 2.43
CA THR A 19 -10.73 -14.56 1.63
C THR A 19 -10.22 -14.63 0.19
N ASP A 20 -10.50 -15.73 -0.51
CA ASP A 20 -10.10 -15.93 -1.92
C ASP A 20 -10.78 -14.94 -2.89
N SER A 21 -11.81 -14.25 -2.42
CA SER A 21 -12.49 -13.18 -3.15
C SER A 21 -11.68 -11.88 -3.23
N ILE A 22 -10.44 -11.84 -2.74
CA ILE A 22 -9.60 -10.65 -2.87
C ILE A 22 -9.19 -10.43 -4.34
N THR A 23 -9.92 -9.54 -4.99
CA THR A 23 -9.65 -9.13 -6.37
C THR A 23 -8.83 -7.85 -6.38
N GLY A 24 -7.60 -7.90 -6.88
CA GLY A 24 -6.80 -6.69 -7.06
C GLY A 24 -5.41 -6.97 -7.60
N SER A 25 -5.15 -6.55 -8.84
CA SER A 25 -3.77 -6.34 -9.29
C SER A 25 -3.31 -4.98 -8.73
N PRO A 26 -2.15 -4.88 -8.08
CA PRO A 26 -0.99 -5.77 -8.20
C PRO A 26 -0.65 -6.53 -6.89
N LEU A 27 -1.62 -7.20 -6.26
CA LEU A 27 -1.33 -8.04 -5.09
C LEU A 27 -0.57 -9.32 -5.53
N ASN A 28 0.51 -9.65 -4.83
CA ASN A 28 1.14 -10.96 -4.95
C ASN A 28 0.64 -11.86 -3.82
N CYS A 29 -0.23 -12.82 -4.15
CA CYS A 29 -0.80 -13.79 -3.21
C CYS A 29 -0.21 -15.20 -3.37
N SER A 30 0.94 -15.33 -4.05
CA SER A 30 1.58 -16.64 -4.27
C SER A 30 2.07 -17.22 -2.95
N ALA A 31 2.07 -18.55 -2.82
CA ALA A 31 2.47 -19.26 -1.59
C ALA A 31 3.89 -18.91 -1.07
N GLY A 32 4.78 -18.43 -1.95
CA GLY A 32 6.14 -18.00 -1.61
C GLY A 32 6.31 -16.48 -1.45
N ASN A 33 5.22 -15.70 -1.36
CA ASN A 33 5.32 -14.25 -1.18
C ASN A 33 5.87 -13.87 0.21
N LEU A 34 6.23 -12.60 0.38
CA LEU A 34 6.79 -12.07 1.63
C LEU A 34 5.82 -12.17 2.82
N CYS A 35 4.50 -12.15 2.58
CA CYS A 35 3.56 -12.34 3.67
C CYS A 35 3.62 -13.78 4.22
N HIS A 36 3.62 -14.80 3.36
CA HIS A 36 3.71 -16.19 3.81
C HIS A 36 5.04 -16.44 4.53
N VAL A 37 6.13 -15.84 4.06
CA VAL A 37 7.43 -15.85 4.77
C VAL A 37 7.28 -15.26 6.18
N TYR A 38 6.65 -14.08 6.30
CA TYR A 38 6.40 -13.43 7.59
C TYR A 38 5.50 -14.25 8.52
N ALA A 39 4.38 -14.77 8.02
CA ALA A 39 3.41 -15.55 8.80
C ALA A 39 4.02 -16.86 9.32
N ASN A 40 4.87 -17.50 8.52
CA ASN A 40 5.57 -18.73 8.93
C ASN A 40 6.60 -18.46 10.01
N ALA A 41 7.34 -17.35 9.92
CA ALA A 41 8.40 -17.01 10.86
C ALA A 41 7.92 -16.29 12.13
N THR A 42 6.71 -15.72 12.16
CA THR A 42 6.22 -14.88 13.26
C THR A 42 5.05 -15.51 14.00
N ASP A 43 5.19 -15.76 15.30
CA ASP A 43 4.14 -16.39 16.11
C ASP A 43 2.86 -15.55 16.22
N GLY A 44 3.00 -14.21 16.27
CA GLY A 44 1.86 -13.29 16.26
C GLY A 44 1.05 -13.31 14.96
N ALA A 45 1.59 -13.89 13.88
CA ALA A 45 0.93 -14.08 12.59
C ALA A 45 0.61 -15.55 12.29
N SER A 46 0.74 -16.45 13.28
CA SER A 46 0.51 -17.89 13.13
C SER A 46 -0.87 -18.23 12.58
N ALA A 47 -1.91 -17.47 12.96
CA ALA A 47 -3.27 -17.61 12.45
C ALA A 47 -3.37 -17.39 10.93
N CYS A 48 -2.37 -16.75 10.30
CA CYS A 48 -2.34 -16.46 8.88
C CYS A 48 -1.56 -17.49 8.05
N ARG A 49 -0.88 -18.46 8.68
CA ARG A 49 -0.01 -19.45 7.99
C ARG A 49 -0.76 -20.28 6.94
N ASN A 50 -2.00 -20.65 7.25
CA ASN A 50 -2.84 -21.54 6.42
C ASN A 50 -4.02 -20.80 5.76
N THR A 51 -3.95 -19.48 5.67
CA THR A 51 -4.99 -18.64 5.06
C THR A 51 -4.42 -17.88 3.88
N THR A 52 -5.27 -17.42 2.98
CA THR A 52 -4.83 -16.55 1.87
C THR A 52 -4.16 -15.29 2.43
N CYS A 53 -2.90 -15.07 2.03
CA CYS A 53 -2.16 -13.87 2.38
C CYS A 53 -1.51 -13.24 1.15
N CYS A 54 -1.48 -11.91 1.07
CA CYS A 54 -0.90 -11.20 -0.06
C CYS A 54 0.09 -10.11 0.38
N SER A 55 1.05 -9.79 -0.48
CA SER A 55 1.95 -8.65 -0.34
C SER A 55 1.75 -7.66 -1.48
N PHE A 56 1.89 -6.37 -1.17
CA PHE A 56 1.74 -5.26 -2.11
C PHE A 56 2.85 -4.24 -1.91
N LYS A 57 3.57 -3.88 -2.97
CA LYS A 57 4.47 -2.73 -2.96
C LYS A 57 3.69 -1.47 -3.33
N ALA A 58 3.73 -0.46 -2.46
CA ALA A 58 3.13 0.83 -2.74
C ALA A 58 3.89 1.60 -3.83
N GLY A 59 3.36 2.75 -4.26
CA GLY A 59 4.02 3.64 -5.22
C GLY A 59 4.03 3.20 -6.69
N GLY A 60 3.44 2.06 -7.07
CA GLY A 60 3.49 1.53 -8.44
C GLY A 60 2.20 1.60 -9.28
N SER A 61 1.03 1.96 -8.72
CA SER A 61 -0.26 1.85 -9.43
C SER A 61 -1.27 2.94 -9.03
N THR A 62 -2.22 3.25 -9.91
CA THR A 62 -3.35 4.18 -9.71
C THR A 62 -4.34 3.75 -8.62
N THR A 63 -4.10 2.62 -7.94
CA THR A 63 -4.80 2.19 -6.73
C THR A 63 -3.92 2.18 -5.46
N ALA A 64 -2.64 2.59 -5.57
CA ALA A 64 -1.63 2.50 -4.50
C ALA A 64 -1.86 3.42 -3.28
N HIS A 65 -2.98 4.12 -3.24
CA HIS A 65 -3.30 5.11 -2.21
C HIS A 65 -4.51 4.71 -1.33
N ARG A 66 -5.09 3.52 -1.49
CA ARG A 66 -6.29 3.13 -0.72
C ARG A 66 -6.26 1.67 -0.26
N ILE A 67 -6.10 1.48 1.05
CA ILE A 67 -6.44 0.24 1.74
C ILE A 67 -7.95 0.30 2.06
N ARG A 68 -8.72 -0.68 1.58
CA ARG A 68 -10.16 -0.76 1.86
C ARG A 68 -10.44 -1.88 2.83
N LEU A 69 -11.11 -1.56 3.94
CA LEU A 69 -11.66 -2.54 4.86
C LEU A 69 -13.02 -3.01 4.32
N ARG A 70 -13.15 -4.31 4.06
CA ARG A 70 -14.41 -4.94 3.65
C ARG A 70 -14.59 -6.25 4.42
N PRO A 71 -15.83 -6.66 4.74
CA PRO A 71 -16.09 -7.97 5.35
C PRO A 71 -15.55 -9.10 4.47
N GLU A 72 -15.83 -9.01 3.17
CA GLU A 72 -15.19 -9.74 2.08
C GLU A 72 -13.82 -9.12 1.72
N GLY A 73 -12.73 -9.78 2.09
CA GLY A 73 -11.38 -9.24 1.94
C GLY A 73 -10.43 -9.75 3.04
N CYS A 74 -9.53 -8.89 3.50
CA CYS A 74 -8.54 -9.23 4.54
C CYS A 74 -8.95 -8.70 5.90
N LYS A 75 -8.64 -9.47 6.95
CA LYS A 75 -8.98 -9.10 8.33
C LYS A 75 -7.93 -8.23 8.99
N ALA A 76 -6.68 -8.26 8.52
CA ALA A 76 -5.61 -7.46 9.06
C ALA A 76 -4.64 -6.97 7.97
N TYR A 77 -3.94 -5.88 8.29
CA TYR A 77 -2.98 -5.23 7.40
C TYR A 77 -1.75 -4.82 8.20
N MET A 78 -0.57 -4.99 7.62
CA MET A 78 0.69 -4.53 8.22
C MET A 78 1.55 -3.87 7.16
N SER A 79 2.24 -2.78 7.51
CA SER A 79 3.17 -2.10 6.62
C SER A 79 4.61 -2.19 7.13
N PHE A 80 5.54 -2.27 6.18
CA PHE A 80 6.98 -2.33 6.39
C PHE A 80 7.64 -1.32 5.46
N LEU A 81 8.63 -0.58 5.97
CA LEU A 81 9.43 0.31 5.14
C LEU A 81 10.62 -0.42 4.55
N ASN A 82 10.89 -0.14 3.27
CA ASN A 82 12.06 -0.61 2.53
C ASN A 82 12.25 -2.13 2.58
N LEU A 83 11.16 -2.90 2.73
CA LEU A 83 11.26 -4.33 2.98
C LEU A 83 11.92 -5.09 1.83
N GLU A 84 11.67 -4.69 0.59
CA GLU A 84 12.32 -5.32 -0.57
C GLU A 84 13.84 -5.15 -0.58
N LEU A 85 14.38 -4.12 0.08
CA LEU A 85 15.82 -3.93 0.23
C LEU A 85 16.40 -4.75 1.38
N ASN A 86 15.52 -5.28 2.25
CA ASN A 86 15.87 -5.96 3.49
C ASN A 86 15.45 -7.45 3.47
N THR A 87 15.11 -8.02 2.31
CA THR A 87 14.69 -9.43 2.21
C THR A 87 15.79 -10.41 2.58
N ASP A 88 17.05 -9.97 2.53
CA ASP A 88 18.23 -10.75 2.94
C ASP A 88 18.41 -10.76 4.47
N GLN A 89 17.70 -9.89 5.19
CA GLN A 89 17.72 -9.86 6.65
C GLN A 89 16.72 -10.89 7.23
N PRO A 90 17.00 -11.44 8.42
CA PRO A 90 16.05 -12.28 9.14
C PRO A 90 14.70 -11.58 9.34
N VAL A 91 13.60 -12.34 9.27
CA VAL A 91 12.24 -11.80 9.48
C VAL A 91 12.10 -11.10 10.85
N SER A 92 12.85 -11.52 11.86
CA SER A 92 12.88 -10.88 13.19
C SER A 92 13.40 -9.44 13.17
N GLU A 93 14.14 -9.05 12.13
CA GLU A 93 14.67 -7.69 11.94
C GLU A 93 13.76 -6.81 11.08
N TRP A 94 12.75 -7.40 10.44
CA TRP A 94 11.77 -6.63 9.66
C TRP A 94 10.95 -5.78 10.62
N SER A 95 11.17 -4.47 10.61
CA SER A 95 10.46 -3.54 11.51
C SER A 95 9.00 -3.39 11.07
N PRO A 96 8.03 -4.03 11.77
CA PRO A 96 6.64 -3.93 11.40
C PRO A 96 6.06 -2.60 11.88
N LEU A 97 4.94 -2.17 11.29
CA LEU A 97 4.17 -0.97 11.68
C LEU A 97 4.83 0.36 11.33
N SER A 98 5.65 0.37 10.29
CA SER A 98 6.20 1.62 9.74
C SER A 98 5.39 2.05 8.52
N LEU A 99 5.00 3.32 8.46
CA LEU A 99 4.25 3.90 7.34
C LEU A 99 4.90 5.23 6.93
N GLU A 100 5.28 5.33 5.67
CA GLU A 100 5.78 6.59 5.09
C GLU A 100 4.71 7.19 4.17
N LEU A 101 4.42 8.48 4.42
CA LEU A 101 3.44 9.27 3.70
C LEU A 101 4.14 10.48 3.09
N GLU A 102 3.80 10.80 1.85
CA GLU A 102 4.28 11.99 1.16
C GLU A 102 3.11 12.92 0.81
N TRP A 103 3.30 14.21 1.06
CA TRP A 103 2.38 15.25 0.63
C TRP A 103 2.75 15.67 -0.78
N VAL A 104 1.80 15.55 -1.68
CA VAL A 104 1.93 16.14 -3.01
C VAL A 104 1.08 17.40 -3.01
N THR A 105 1.73 18.54 -3.24
CA THR A 105 1.02 19.79 -3.51
C THR A 105 0.17 19.56 -4.76
N PRO A 106 -1.16 19.72 -4.68
CA PRO A 106 -1.98 19.58 -5.88
C PRO A 106 -1.46 20.56 -6.92
N ALA A 107 -1.30 20.08 -8.16
CA ALA A 107 -1.06 20.99 -9.27
C ALA A 107 -2.17 22.05 -9.26
N ALA A 108 -1.80 23.32 -9.50
CA ALA A 108 -2.79 24.36 -9.68
C ALA A 108 -3.80 23.89 -10.71
N ALA A 109 -5.09 23.99 -10.37
CA ALA A 109 -6.13 23.67 -11.34
C ALA A 109 -5.84 24.47 -12.61
N PRO A 110 -5.88 23.86 -13.81
CA PRO A 110 -5.79 24.64 -15.03
C PRO A 110 -6.84 25.75 -14.95
N GLU A 111 -6.46 26.97 -15.29
CA GLU A 111 -7.42 28.07 -15.29
C GLU A 111 -8.65 27.65 -16.10
N PRO A 112 -9.88 27.89 -15.60
CA PRO A 112 -11.07 27.53 -16.35
C PRO A 112 -11.06 28.28 -17.68
N THR A 113 -10.79 27.55 -18.77
CA THR A 113 -10.82 28.09 -20.13
C THR A 113 -12.28 28.15 -20.59
N TYR A 114 -13.00 29.20 -20.20
CA TYR A 114 -14.29 29.49 -20.81
C TYR A 114 -14.07 30.15 -22.19
N GLY A 115 -14.21 29.37 -23.26
CA GLY A 115 -14.13 29.88 -24.64
C GLY A 115 -12.71 30.17 -25.15
N GLY A 116 -11.70 29.43 -24.69
CA GLY A 116 -10.35 29.43 -25.30
C GLY A 116 -9.49 30.69 -25.06
N ARG A 117 -9.83 31.51 -24.06
CA ARG A 117 -9.00 32.66 -23.65
C ARG A 117 -8.55 32.48 -22.20
N ASN A 118 -7.24 32.64 -21.96
CA ASN A 118 -6.66 32.70 -20.62
C ASN A 118 -6.93 34.10 -20.06
N TYR A 119 -7.50 34.18 -18.85
CA TYR A 119 -7.75 35.46 -18.18
C TYR A 119 -6.70 35.63 -17.10
N LEU A 120 -5.62 36.36 -17.42
CA LEU A 120 -4.66 36.79 -16.41
C LEU A 120 -5.39 37.65 -15.36
N LYS A 121 -5.32 37.24 -14.10
CA LYS A 121 -5.81 38.02 -12.97
C LYS A 121 -4.93 39.27 -12.83
N THR A 122 -5.47 40.42 -13.22
CA THR A 122 -4.90 41.73 -12.83
C THR A 122 -5.14 41.94 -11.34
N ASP A 123 -4.06 42.28 -10.64
CA ASP A 123 -4.01 42.53 -9.19
C ASP A 123 -4.97 43.62 -8.70
#